data_AF-A0A1V6EUF7-F1
#
_entry.id   AF-A0A1V6EUF7-F1
#
_cell.length_a   1.000
_cell.length_b   1.000
_cell.length_c   1.000
_cell.angle_alpha   90.00
_cell.angle_beta   90.00
_cell.angle_gamma   90.00
#
_symmetry.space_group_name_H-M   'P 1'
#
loop_
_entity.id
_entity.type
_entity.pdbx_description
1 polymer ?
#
loop_
_entity_poly.entity_id
_entity_poly.type
_entity_poly.pdbx_seq_one_letter_code
_entity_poly.pdbx_strand_id
1 'polypeptide(L)'
;MTNRYRDFDAWEAERKAEPVTFRIRGAEYSLPATLPAIIPIRAMRLQKQYGAEANVPQAEMMEIALSLFGDEQLERLLGSGVDVDALAEIIGWAMEVYTGNPPGETTAPGVSPGQTGSSATGA
;
A
#
# COMPACT_ATOMS: atom_id res chain seq x y z
N MET A 1 -26.98 -22.76 -21.23
CA MET A 1 -27.44 -22.37 -19.88
C MET A 1 -26.29 -21.66 -19.19
N THR A 2 -26.40 -20.36 -18.96
CA THR A 2 -25.30 -19.57 -18.37
C THR A 2 -25.22 -19.87 -16.88
N ASN A 3 -24.13 -20.53 -16.47
CA ASN A 3 -23.88 -20.83 -15.06
C ASN A 3 -23.64 -19.51 -14.31
N ARG A 4 -24.50 -19.19 -13.33
CA ARG A 4 -24.43 -17.96 -12.51
C ARG A 4 -23.67 -18.15 -11.19
N TYR A 5 -22.86 -19.20 -11.10
CA TYR A 5 -22.03 -19.50 -9.94
C TYR A 5 -20.58 -19.08 -10.22
N ARG A 6 -20.00 -18.31 -9.29
CA ARG A 6 -18.57 -18.01 -9.24
C ARG A 6 -18.08 -18.25 -7.82
N ASP A 7 -17.03 -19.04 -7.70
CA ASP A 7 -16.37 -19.36 -6.44
C ASP A 7 -15.26 -18.35 -6.17
N PHE A 8 -15.39 -17.58 -5.09
CA PHE A 8 -14.38 -16.59 -4.70
C PHE A 8 -13.36 -17.14 -3.71
N ASP A 9 -13.68 -18.25 -3.02
CA ASP A 9 -12.76 -18.93 -2.12
C ASP A 9 -11.65 -19.61 -2.94
N ALA A 10 -12.01 -20.23 -4.06
CA ALA A 10 -11.05 -20.76 -5.03
C ALA A 10 -10.20 -19.66 -5.69
N TRP A 11 -10.82 -18.51 -6.02
CA TRP A 11 -10.12 -17.37 -6.60
C TRP A 11 -9.12 -16.73 -5.63
N GLU A 12 -9.45 -16.68 -4.34
CA GLU A 12 -8.55 -16.17 -3.30
C GLU A 12 -7.39 -17.13 -3.04
N ALA A 13 -7.65 -18.44 -2.98
CA ALA A 13 -6.61 -19.45 -2.76
C ALA A 13 -5.54 -19.46 -3.88
N GLU A 14 -5.91 -19.10 -5.11
CA GLU A 14 -4.98 -18.96 -6.24
C GLU A 14 -4.21 -17.63 -6.22
N ARG A 15 -4.69 -16.62 -5.48
CA ARG A 15 -4.02 -15.32 -5.35
C ARG A 15 -2.85 -15.41 -4.37
N LYS A 16 -1.65 -15.56 -4.92
CA LYS A 16 -0.40 -15.31 -4.20
C LYS A 16 -0.03 -13.85 -4.33
N ALA A 17 -0.25 -13.09 -3.27
CA ALA A 17 0.29 -11.74 -3.13
C ALA A 17 1.30 -11.76 -1.99
N GLU A 18 2.43 -11.10 -2.19
CA GLU A 18 3.48 -11.01 -1.16
C GLU A 18 3.16 -9.88 -0.18
N PRO A 19 3.35 -10.10 1.14
CA PRO A 19 3.17 -9.05 2.13
C PRO A 19 4.19 -7.93 1.93
N VAL A 20 3.76 -6.68 2.13
CA VAL A 20 4.65 -5.53 2.07
C VAL A 20 5.39 -5.42 3.40
N THR A 21 6.71 -5.34 3.36
CA THR A 21 7.53 -5.26 4.59
C THR A 21 8.21 -3.91 4.71
N PHE A 22 8.39 -3.45 5.94
CA PHE A 22 9.14 -2.23 6.25
C PHE A 22 9.88 -2.37 7.58
N ARG A 23 10.86 -1.50 7.81
CA ARG A 23 11.73 -1.54 8.98
C ARG A 23 11.72 -0.20 9.69
N ILE A 24 11.54 -0.22 11.00
CA ILE A 24 11.65 0.97 11.85
C ILE A 24 12.37 0.61 13.15
N ARG A 25 13.33 1.44 13.54
CA ARG A 25 14.14 1.27 14.77
C ARG A 25 14.75 -0.14 14.94
N GLY A 26 15.13 -0.77 13.83
CA GLY A 26 15.76 -2.08 13.83
C GLY A 26 14.81 -3.28 13.91
N ALA A 27 13.50 -3.05 14.02
CA ALA A 27 12.47 -4.09 13.96
C ALA A 27 11.78 -4.10 12.59
N GLU A 28 11.42 -5.30 12.13
CA GLU A 28 10.71 -5.51 10.87
C GLU A 28 9.22 -5.70 11.12
N TYR A 29 8.43 -5.11 10.23
CA TYR A 29 6.99 -5.05 10.27
C TYR A 29 6.44 -5.46 8.90
N SER A 30 5.23 -5.99 8.89
CA SER A 30 4.60 -6.59 7.71
C SER A 30 3.17 -6.11 7.58
N LEU A 31 2.88 -5.47 6.46
CA LEU A 31 1.54 -5.13 6.02
C LEU A 31 0.95 -6.28 5.20
N PRO A 32 -0.39 -6.41 5.17
CA PRO A 32 -1.05 -7.45 4.38
C PRO A 32 -0.68 -7.36 2.90
N ALA A 33 -0.71 -8.47 2.17
CA ALA A 33 -0.37 -8.42 0.75
C ALA A 33 -1.37 -7.61 -0.09
N THR A 34 -2.57 -7.40 0.45
CA THR A 34 -3.68 -6.72 -0.21
C THR A 34 -4.37 -5.82 0.79
N LEU A 35 -4.71 -4.60 0.36
CA LEU A 35 -5.43 -3.66 1.22
C LEU A 35 -6.78 -4.26 1.64
N PRO A 36 -7.07 -4.35 2.96
CA PRO A 36 -8.37 -4.78 3.43
C PRO A 36 -9.47 -3.84 2.91
N ALA A 37 -10.52 -4.41 2.32
CA ALA A 37 -11.60 -3.63 1.69
C ALA A 37 -12.32 -2.67 2.66
N ILE A 38 -12.24 -2.92 3.97
CA ILE A 38 -12.77 -2.03 5.00
C ILE A 38 -12.15 -0.62 4.93
N ILE A 39 -10.87 -0.51 4.55
CA ILE A 39 -10.14 0.75 4.50
C ILE A 39 -10.70 1.71 3.44
N PRO A 40 -10.77 1.37 2.14
CA PRO A 40 -11.34 2.27 1.13
C PRO A 40 -12.81 2.56 1.39
N ILE A 41 -13.59 1.60 1.91
CA ILE A 41 -14.99 1.84 2.27
C ILE A 41 -15.12 2.84 3.42
N ARG A 42 -14.27 2.76 4.45
CA ARG A 42 -14.21 3.75 5.53
C ARG A 42 -13.80 5.12 5.00
N ALA A 43 -12.77 5.19 4.15
CA ALA A 43 -12.35 6.44 3.53
C ALA A 43 -13.49 7.12 2.76
N MET A 44 -14.26 6.37 1.95
CA MET A 44 -15.44 6.91 1.25
C MET A 44 -16.52 7.44 2.22
N ARG A 45 -16.74 6.74 3.34
CA ARG A 45 -17.69 7.18 4.38
C ARG A 45 -17.24 8.48 5.06
N LEU A 46 -15.95 8.58 5.37
CA LEU A 46 -15.36 9.76 5.99
C LEU A 46 -15.39 10.97 5.06
N GLN A 47 -15.06 10.79 3.78
CA GLN A 47 -15.19 11.83 2.75
C GLN A 47 -16.65 12.33 2.64
N LYS A 48 -17.63 11.43 2.72
CA LYS A 48 -19.05 11.80 2.73
C LYS A 48 -19.45 12.57 4.00
N GLN A 49 -18.87 12.24 5.14
CA GLN A 49 -19.24 12.81 6.44
C GLN A 49 -18.56 14.15 6.70
N TYR A 50 -17.30 14.30 6.32
CA TYR A 50 -16.47 15.46 6.66
C TYR A 50 -16.07 16.30 5.44
N GLY A 51 -16.24 15.78 4.22
CA GLY A 51 -15.74 16.39 2.99
C GLY A 51 -14.39 15.80 2.56
N ALA A 52 -14.04 15.95 1.27
CA ALA A 52 -12.84 15.34 0.69
C ALA A 52 -11.51 15.90 1.24
N GLU A 53 -11.54 17.12 1.79
CA GLU A 53 -10.37 17.85 2.28
C GLU A 53 -10.32 17.92 3.82
N ALA A 54 -11.24 17.26 4.51
CA ALA A 54 -11.26 17.30 5.97
C ALA A 54 -10.18 16.39 6.56
N ASN A 55 -9.52 16.91 7.60
CA ASN A 55 -8.60 16.13 8.41
C ASN A 55 -9.31 14.89 8.96
N VAL A 56 -8.75 13.71 8.69
CA VAL A 56 -9.23 12.44 9.23
C VAL A 56 -9.15 12.51 10.76
N PRO A 57 -10.26 12.26 11.49
CA PRO A 57 -10.23 12.25 12.95
C PRO A 57 -9.22 11.23 13.49
N GLN A 58 -8.54 11.56 14.59
CA GLN A 58 -7.50 10.70 15.18
C GLN A 58 -8.00 9.28 15.50
N ALA A 59 -9.25 9.15 15.95
CA ALA A 59 -9.88 7.85 16.20
C ALA A 59 -9.98 6.99 14.93
N GLU A 60 -10.29 7.60 13.79
CA GLU A 60 -10.39 6.92 12.49
C GLU A 60 -9.00 6.51 11.99
N MET A 61 -7.97 7.32 12.25
CA MET A 61 -6.60 6.96 11.93
C MET A 61 -6.14 5.71 12.70
N MET A 62 -6.53 5.57 13.97
CA MET A 62 -6.17 4.38 14.77
C MET A 62 -6.91 3.14 14.30
N GLU A 63 -8.16 3.29 13.91
CA GLU A 63 -8.96 2.22 13.32
C GLU A 63 -8.38 1.73 11.98
N ILE A 64 -7.84 2.64 11.16
CA ILE A 64 -7.12 2.30 9.93
C ILE A 64 -5.81 1.59 10.26
N ALA A 65 -5.03 2.12 11.20
CA ALA A 65 -3.78 1.48 11.65
C ALA A 65 -4.05 0.06 12.14
N LEU A 66 -5.06 -0.12 12.99
CA LEU A 66 -5.44 -1.43 13.52
C LEU A 66 -5.83 -2.41 12.42
N SER A 67 -6.55 -1.94 11.40
CA SER A 67 -6.93 -2.77 10.26
C SER A 67 -5.75 -3.15 9.35
N LEU A 68 -4.68 -2.34 9.33
CA LEU A 68 -3.47 -2.59 8.53
C LEU A 68 -2.44 -3.46 9.24
N PHE A 69 -2.20 -3.21 10.53
CA PHE A 69 -1.16 -3.89 11.29
C PHE A 69 -1.70 -5.08 12.11
N GLY A 70 -2.99 -5.04 12.49
CA GLY A 70 -3.53 -5.89 13.55
C GLY A 70 -3.08 -5.43 14.94
N ASP A 71 -3.76 -5.91 15.98
CA ASP A 71 -3.55 -5.49 17.37
C ASP A 71 -2.09 -5.65 17.81
N GLU A 72 -1.53 -6.86 17.66
CA GLU A 72 -0.20 -7.18 18.16
C GLU A 72 0.92 -6.35 17.51
N GLN A 73 0.85 -6.18 16.18
CA GLN A 73 1.90 -5.47 15.47
C GLN A 73 1.79 -3.95 15.69
N LEU A 74 0.57 -3.42 15.79
CA LEU A 74 0.34 -2.03 16.14
C LEU A 74 0.88 -1.72 17.54
N GLU A 75 0.59 -2.58 18.53
CA GLU A 75 1.11 -2.41 19.88
C GLU A 75 2.65 -2.40 19.92
N ARG A 76 3.30 -3.29 19.17
CA ARG A 76 4.78 -3.28 19.05
C ARG A 76 5.29 -2.01 18.39
N LEU A 77 4.60 -1.53 17.35
CA LEU A 77 4.97 -0.32 16.64
C LEU A 77 4.87 0.90 17.56
N LEU A 78 3.76 1.04 18.28
CA LEU A 78 3.54 2.10 19.26
C LEU A 78 4.52 1.99 20.44
N GLY A 79 4.72 0.78 20.96
CA GLY A 79 5.65 0.48 22.05
C GLY A 79 7.12 0.74 21.70
N SER A 80 7.46 0.81 20.41
CA SER A 80 8.79 1.24 19.96
C SER A 80 9.04 2.74 20.14
N GLY A 81 8.02 3.52 20.50
CA GLY A 81 8.05 4.98 20.74
C GLY A 81 7.76 5.83 19.50
N VAL A 82 7.03 5.28 18.51
CA VAL A 82 6.65 5.99 17.29
C VAL A 82 5.60 7.04 17.68
N ASP A 83 5.79 8.28 17.21
CA ASP A 83 4.82 9.34 17.45
C ASP A 83 3.68 9.30 16.41
N VAL A 84 2.67 10.14 16.63
CA VAL A 84 1.47 10.18 15.78
C VAL A 84 1.82 10.60 14.35
N ASP A 85 2.80 11.47 14.17
CA ASP A 85 3.22 11.97 12.86
C ASP A 85 3.91 10.86 12.05
N ALA A 86 4.83 10.13 12.66
CA ALA A 86 5.47 8.98 12.03
C ALA A 86 4.47 7.85 11.74
N LEU A 87 3.46 7.65 12.59
CA LEU A 87 2.38 6.70 12.30
C LEU A 87 1.55 7.14 11.08
N ALA A 88 1.23 8.44 10.96
CA ALA A 88 0.52 8.98 9.80
C ALA A 88 1.33 8.81 8.51
N GLU A 89 2.64 9.05 8.55
CA GLU A 89 3.58 8.80 7.44
C GLU A 89 3.58 7.33 6.99
N ILE A 90 3.65 6.38 7.93
CA ILE A 90 3.64 4.95 7.60
C ILE A 90 2.30 4.55 6.95
N ILE A 91 1.18 5.06 7.46
CA ILE A 91 -0.14 4.79 6.89
C ILE A 91 -0.25 5.41 5.48
N GLY A 92 0.23 6.63 5.29
CA GLY A 92 0.27 7.30 3.99
C GLY A 92 1.06 6.48 2.97
N TRP A 93 2.28 6.09 3.34
CA TRP A 93 3.12 5.20 2.54
C TRP A 93 2.44 3.87 2.22
N ALA A 94 1.81 3.22 3.20
CA ALA A 94 1.09 1.97 2.99
C ALA A 94 -0.03 2.14 1.93
N MET A 95 -0.82 3.21 2.03
CA MET A 95 -1.89 3.51 1.09
C MET A 95 -1.37 3.77 -0.33
N GLU A 96 -0.24 4.44 -0.48
CA GLU A 96 0.43 4.65 -1.77
C GLU A 96 0.85 3.32 -2.42
N VAL A 97 1.46 2.43 -1.63
CA VAL A 97 1.86 1.09 -2.09
C VAL A 97 0.66 0.29 -2.60
N TYR A 98 -0.48 0.36 -1.93
CA TYR A 98 -1.68 -0.38 -2.35
C TYR A 98 -2.47 0.27 -3.48
N THR A 99 -2.46 1.60 -3.58
CA THR A 99 -3.19 2.33 -4.63
C THR A 99 -2.43 2.33 -5.97
N GLY A 100 -1.22 1.77 -5.99
CA GLY A 100 -0.42 1.62 -7.21
C GLY A 100 0.36 2.87 -7.57
N ASN A 101 0.65 3.75 -6.60
CA ASN A 101 1.58 4.86 -6.77
C ASN A 101 2.80 4.63 -5.85
N PRO A 102 3.70 3.70 -6.18
CA PRO A 102 4.84 3.39 -5.35
C PRO A 102 5.74 4.64 -5.18
N PRO A 103 6.14 5.02 -3.95
CA PRO A 103 7.17 6.01 -3.75
C PRO A 103 8.50 5.37 -4.11
N GLY A 104 8.91 5.50 -5.38
CA GLY A 104 10.18 4.95 -5.80
C GLY A 104 10.34 4.52 -7.25
N GLU A 105 9.37 4.72 -8.16
CA GLU A 105 9.75 4.91 -9.57
C GLU A 105 10.38 6.31 -9.73
N THR A 106 11.52 6.52 -9.06
CA THR A 106 12.61 7.20 -9.74
C THR A 106 12.90 6.34 -10.96
N THR A 107 12.28 6.69 -12.07
CA THR A 107 12.80 6.38 -13.39
C THR A 107 14.24 6.85 -13.35
N ALA A 108 15.18 5.93 -13.15
CA ALA A 108 16.59 6.23 -13.36
C ALA A 108 16.68 6.76 -14.81
N PRO A 109 17.13 8.01 -15.05
CA PRO A 109 17.29 8.48 -16.40
C PRO A 109 18.47 7.73 -17.00
N GLY A 110 18.18 6.72 -17.79
CA GLY A 110 19.13 6.08 -18.67
C GLY A 110 19.29 4.59 -18.43
N VAL A 111 18.44 3.80 -19.09
CA VAL A 111 18.94 2.80 -20.07
C VAL A 111 17.87 2.68 -21.16
N SER A 112 18.02 3.41 -22.26
CA SER A 112 17.33 3.05 -23.50
C SER A 112 17.97 1.76 -24.03
N PRO A 113 17.24 0.64 -24.16
CA PRO A 113 17.77 -0.54 -24.79
C PRO A 113 17.71 -0.36 -26.31
N GLY A 114 18.87 -0.30 -26.95
CA GLY A 114 19.00 -0.65 -28.37
C GLY A 114 19.06 0.51 -29.37
N GLN A 115 20.25 1.09 -29.53
CA GLN A 115 20.79 1.37 -30.86
C GLN A 115 22.28 1.02 -30.86
N THR A 116 22.55 -0.28 -30.99
CA THR A 116 23.86 -0.79 -31.41
C THR A 116 24.10 -0.38 -32.86
N GLY A 117 25.29 0.14 -33.14
CA GLY A 117 25.62 0.80 -34.39
C GLY A 117 25.64 -0.11 -35.62
N SER A 118 25.50 0.54 -36.77
CA SER A 118 26.26 0.28 -38.01
C SER A 118 25.49 0.85 -39.18
N SER A 119 26.01 1.92 -39.79
CA SER A 119 25.88 2.15 -41.23
C SER A 119 27.00 3.08 -41.65
N ALA A 120 27.95 2.49 -42.38
CA ALA A 120 29.04 3.16 -43.07
C ALA A 120 28.49 4.09 -44.16
N THR A 121 29.12 5.24 -44.36
CA THR A 121 29.00 6.03 -45.60
C THR A 121 30.31 6.78 -45.81
N GLY A 122 30.91 6.60 -46.99
CA GLY A 122 32.10 7.34 -47.40
C GLY A 122 32.83 6.73 -48.58
N ALA A 123 32.22 6.80 -49.75
CA ALA A 123 32.88 6.82 -51.06
C ALA A 123 32.34 8.04 -51.83
#